data_AF-A0A7X7AZV0-F1
#
_entry.id   AF-A0A7X7AZV0-F1
#
_cell.length_a   1.000
_cell.length_b   1.000
_cell.length_c   1.000
_cell.angle_alpha   90.00
_cell.angle_beta   90.00
_cell.angle_gamma   90.00
#
_symmetry.space_group_name_H-M   'P 1'
#
loop_
_entity.id
_entity.type
_entity.pdbx_description
1 polymer ?
#
loop_
_entity_poly.entity_id
_entity_poly.type
_entity_poly.pdbx_seq_one_letter_code
_entity_poly.pdbx_strand_id
1 'polypeptide(L)'
;LSVSFATVAASTAAPAGRFVGLLALGTILLLLWRGNHLSPGLARGLVLALITADLLAAGAGRAPTAPADLAYPPTPTLDRLRQLESPARFLALTPEWRLDRHPVSVLPPNAATACGLDDVNGYDSLYTLRYKSFLNRLAGKETSPPANGNLVLFDAFQAAEFPLLACRYVLSLAPLTGDGLELLFDDGVKVYAVRGAYPRAYVAAAGEALRPGRPAAAIHSPAPTRVTVDLEGGTAGTLVLLDSFYPGWQARVDGVKTAVSPVHETFRGGRVGARAGRVEFYYRPGAFGLGLYLGLAALAGVVCVAVSGWVARTGTGRRA
;
A
#
# COMPACT_ATOMS: atom_id res chain seq x y z
N LEU A 1 -12.82 -29.10 7.26
CA LEU A 1 -13.62 -28.16 8.07
C LEU A 1 -15.10 -28.40 7.78
N SER A 2 -15.75 -29.27 8.55
CA SER A 2 -17.20 -29.52 8.45
C SER A 2 -17.93 -28.51 9.34
N VAL A 3 -18.35 -27.39 8.78
CA VAL A 3 -19.25 -26.47 9.48
C VAL A 3 -20.63 -27.11 9.47
N SER A 4 -21.19 -27.41 10.65
CA SER A 4 -22.52 -28.04 10.72
C SER A 4 -23.61 -27.06 10.27
N PHE A 5 -24.69 -27.57 9.68
CA PHE A 5 -25.85 -26.76 9.33
C PHE A 5 -26.42 -26.01 10.55
N ALA A 6 -26.34 -26.59 11.74
CA ALA A 6 -26.72 -25.94 12.99
C ALA A 6 -25.84 -24.72 13.32
N THR A 7 -24.55 -24.78 13.00
CA THR A 7 -23.61 -23.66 13.18
C THR A 7 -23.91 -22.52 12.19
N VAL A 8 -24.24 -22.86 10.94
CA VAL A 8 -24.67 -21.87 9.93
C VAL A 8 -25.99 -21.22 10.34
N ALA A 9 -26.99 -22.02 10.73
CA ALA A 9 -28.29 -21.52 11.17
C ALA A 9 -28.19 -20.65 12.44
N ALA A 10 -27.36 -21.03 13.41
CA ALA A 10 -27.10 -20.23 14.59
C ALA A 10 -26.41 -18.89 14.24
N SER A 11 -25.51 -18.90 13.25
CA SER A 11 -24.82 -17.69 12.79
C SER A 11 -25.72 -16.72 12.00
N THR A 12 -26.83 -17.19 11.42
CA THR A 12 -27.79 -16.38 10.66
C THR A 12 -29.01 -15.94 11.46
N ALA A 13 -29.40 -16.69 12.50
CA ALA A 13 -30.56 -16.37 13.33
C ALA A 13 -30.45 -15.03 14.07
N ALA A 14 -29.28 -14.72 14.65
CA ALA A 14 -29.08 -13.47 15.37
C ALA A 14 -29.09 -12.23 14.44
N PRO A 15 -28.40 -12.22 13.27
CA PRO A 15 -28.56 -11.15 12.27
C PRO A 15 -29.99 -11.00 11.75
N ALA A 16 -30.69 -12.10 11.48
CA ALA A 16 -32.08 -12.06 11.02
C ALA A 16 -33.01 -11.47 12.08
N GLY A 17 -32.88 -11.89 13.34
CA GLY A 17 -33.65 -11.34 14.46
C GLY A 17 -33.40 -9.84 14.67
N ARG A 18 -32.14 -9.39 14.56
CA ARG A 18 -31.80 -7.97 14.59
C ARG A 18 -32.44 -7.20 13.45
N PHE A 19 -32.38 -7.72 12.23
CA PHE A 19 -33.02 -7.11 11.06
C PHE A 19 -34.53 -6.95 11.25
N VAL A 20 -35.23 -8.01 11.69
CA VAL A 20 -36.67 -7.95 11.97
C VAL A 20 -36.98 -6.95 13.08
N GLY A 21 -36.18 -6.92 14.16
CA GLY A 21 -36.36 -5.96 15.26
C GLY A 21 -36.19 -4.50 14.83
N LEU A 22 -35.19 -4.22 14.00
CA LEU A 22 -34.94 -2.88 13.46
C LEU A 22 -36.03 -2.45 12.45
N LEU A 23 -36.51 -3.38 11.62
CA LEU A 23 -37.63 -3.16 10.73
C LEU A 23 -38.92 -2.82 11.52
N ALA A 24 -39.19 -3.57 12.59
CA ALA A 24 -40.33 -3.31 13.46
C ALA A 24 -40.20 -1.94 14.16
N LEU A 25 -39.03 -1.61 14.69
CA LEU A 25 -38.76 -0.33 15.34
C LEU A 25 -38.88 0.85 14.35
N GLY A 26 -38.34 0.71 13.14
CA GLY A 26 -38.51 1.70 12.06
C GLY A 26 -39.98 1.87 11.64
N THR A 27 -40.74 0.77 11.58
CA THR A 27 -42.18 0.80 11.29
C THR A 27 -42.96 1.51 12.40
N ILE A 28 -42.66 1.24 13.68
CA ILE A 28 -43.27 1.92 14.83
C ILE A 28 -42.97 3.42 14.79
N LEU A 29 -41.72 3.81 14.54
CA LEU A 29 -41.33 5.22 14.41
C LEU A 29 -42.08 5.92 13.27
N LEU A 30 -42.25 5.25 12.12
CA LEU A 30 -43.02 5.77 10.99
C LEU A 30 -44.50 5.96 11.36
N LEU A 31 -45.11 4.99 12.05
CA LEU A 31 -46.50 5.05 12.49
C LEU A 31 -46.72 6.14 13.53
N LEU A 32 -45.83 6.28 14.51
CA LEU A 32 -45.88 7.35 15.53
C LEU A 32 -45.70 8.74 14.91
N TRP A 33 -44.82 8.87 13.90
CA TRP A 33 -44.66 10.11 13.16
C TRP A 33 -45.90 10.44 12.33
N ARG A 34 -46.49 9.46 11.61
CA ARG A 34 -47.75 9.65 10.87
C ARG A 34 -48.95 9.93 11.78
N GLY A 35 -48.97 9.36 12.99
CA GLY A 35 -49.99 9.61 14.01
C GLY A 35 -49.82 10.93 14.76
N ASN A 36 -48.88 11.80 14.35
CA ASN A 36 -48.61 13.09 14.98
C ASN A 36 -48.15 13.00 16.47
N HIS A 37 -47.69 11.83 16.92
CA HIS A 37 -47.19 11.62 18.29
C HIS A 37 -45.72 12.04 18.47
N LEU A 38 -44.99 12.27 17.38
CA LEU A 38 -43.60 12.71 17.39
C LEU A 38 -43.44 14.03 16.64
N SER A 39 -42.72 14.98 17.23
CA SER A 39 -42.34 16.19 16.50
C SER A 39 -41.43 15.84 15.32
N PRO A 40 -41.48 16.58 14.19
CA PRO A 40 -40.62 16.30 13.04
C PRO A 40 -39.12 16.34 13.35
N GLY A 41 -38.69 17.10 14.36
CA GLY A 41 -37.30 17.11 14.83
C GLY A 41 -36.94 15.81 15.53
N LEU A 42 -37.79 15.36 16.45
CA LEU A 42 -37.59 14.12 17.22
C LEU A 42 -37.63 12.88 16.30
N ALA A 43 -38.58 12.81 15.37
CA ALA A 43 -38.68 11.70 14.42
C ALA A 43 -37.41 11.56 13.55
N ARG A 44 -36.86 12.68 13.05
CA ARG A 44 -35.59 12.69 12.29
C ARG A 44 -34.41 12.22 13.13
N GLY A 45 -34.32 12.67 14.39
CA GLY A 45 -33.28 12.24 15.32
C GLY A 45 -33.35 10.74 15.62
N LEU A 46 -34.56 10.21 15.86
CA LEU A 46 -34.78 8.78 16.14
C LEU A 46 -34.47 7.90 14.92
N VAL A 47 -34.82 8.31 13.71
CA VAL A 47 -34.46 7.60 12.48
C VAL A 47 -32.94 7.58 12.27
N LEU A 48 -32.26 8.72 12.49
CA LEU A 48 -30.80 8.77 12.39
C LEU A 48 -30.12 7.89 13.45
N ALA A 49 -30.63 7.91 14.68
CA ALA A 49 -30.15 7.04 15.76
C ALA A 49 -30.36 5.56 15.43
N LEU A 50 -31.51 5.21 14.85
CA LEU A 50 -31.82 3.84 14.41
C LEU A 50 -30.85 3.36 13.33
N ILE A 51 -30.64 4.16 12.28
CA ILE A 51 -29.69 3.85 11.20
C ILE A 51 -28.27 3.72 11.76
N THR A 52 -27.87 4.63 12.64
CA THR A 52 -26.54 4.59 13.27
C THR A 52 -26.36 3.33 14.10
N ALA A 53 -27.37 2.98 14.93
CA ALA A 53 -27.35 1.78 15.75
C ALA A 53 -27.33 0.51 14.90
N ASP A 54 -28.09 0.46 13.80
CA ASP A 54 -28.06 -0.64 12.84
C ASP A 54 -26.66 -0.79 12.22
N LEU A 55 -26.09 0.29 11.69
CA LEU A 55 -24.75 0.26 11.09
C LEU A 55 -23.67 -0.14 12.09
N LEU A 56 -23.72 0.37 13.33
CA LEU A 56 -22.80 -0.03 14.40
C LEU A 56 -23.00 -1.50 14.80
N ALA A 57 -24.24 -1.96 14.95
CA ALA A 57 -24.53 -3.35 15.30
C ALA A 57 -24.18 -4.33 14.18
N ALA A 58 -24.29 -3.90 12.92
CA ALA A 58 -23.85 -4.63 11.75
C ALA A 58 -22.32 -4.66 11.65
N GLY A 59 -21.63 -3.56 11.96
CA GLY A 59 -20.17 -3.51 11.97
C GLY A 59 -19.52 -4.22 13.17
N ALA A 60 -20.22 -4.27 14.31
CA ALA A 60 -19.71 -4.81 15.56
C ALA A 60 -19.30 -6.29 15.40
N GLY A 61 -18.04 -6.59 15.71
CA GLY A 61 -17.51 -7.96 15.66
C GLY A 61 -17.29 -8.52 14.25
N ARG A 62 -17.50 -7.74 13.17
CA ARG A 62 -17.18 -8.16 11.79
C ARG A 62 -15.72 -7.92 11.39
N ALA A 63 -14.97 -7.16 12.18
CA ALA A 63 -13.53 -6.96 12.02
C ALA A 63 -12.80 -7.24 13.35
N PRO A 64 -12.86 -8.48 13.90
CA PRO A 64 -12.06 -8.81 15.06
C PRO A 64 -10.58 -8.66 14.67
N THR A 65 -9.87 -7.78 15.37
CA THR A 65 -8.43 -7.62 15.19
C THR A 65 -7.73 -8.66 16.04
N ALA A 66 -6.91 -9.51 15.42
CA ALA A 66 -5.96 -10.32 16.16
C ALA A 66 -4.78 -9.43 16.61
N PRO A 67 -4.16 -9.72 17.76
CA PRO A 67 -2.83 -9.21 18.08
C PRO A 67 -1.86 -9.44 16.91
N ALA A 68 -1.03 -8.43 16.62
CA ALA A 68 -0.14 -8.45 15.45
C ALA A 68 0.90 -9.57 15.52
N ASP A 69 1.33 -9.94 16.72
CA ASP A 69 2.25 -11.05 17.01
C ASP A 69 1.64 -12.44 16.76
N LEU A 70 0.31 -12.57 16.75
CA LEU A 70 -0.34 -13.80 16.28
C LEU A 70 -0.33 -13.91 14.75
N ALA A 71 -0.40 -12.78 14.05
CA ALA A 71 -0.38 -12.75 12.58
C ALA A 71 1.05 -12.79 12.01
N TYR A 72 1.99 -12.12 12.69
CA TYR A 72 3.41 -12.01 12.32
C TYR A 72 4.27 -12.33 13.55
N PRO A 73 4.35 -13.62 13.95
CA PRO A 73 5.10 -14.00 15.13
C PRO A 73 6.58 -13.62 14.98
N PRO A 74 7.24 -13.13 16.05
CA PRO A 74 8.68 -12.94 16.02
C PRO A 74 9.35 -14.29 15.80
N THR A 75 10.33 -14.32 14.91
CA THR A 75 11.13 -15.51 14.64
C THR A 75 12.62 -15.17 14.74
N PRO A 76 13.49 -16.12 15.12
CA PRO A 76 14.93 -15.90 15.13
C PRO A 76 15.44 -15.37 13.78
N THR A 77 14.90 -15.87 12.67
CA THR A 77 15.21 -15.40 11.32
C THR A 77 14.88 -13.91 11.15
N LEU A 78 13.68 -13.46 11.55
CA LEU A 78 13.31 -12.03 11.45
C LEU A 78 14.20 -11.14 12.31
N ASP A 79 14.57 -11.59 13.51
CA ASP A 79 15.45 -10.81 14.39
C ASP A 79 16.85 -10.67 13.80
N ARG A 80 17.39 -11.72 13.18
CA ARG A 80 18.67 -11.66 12.46
C ARG A 80 18.59 -10.81 11.20
N LEU A 81 17.49 -10.87 10.45
CA LEU A 81 17.30 -10.00 9.27
C LEU A 81 17.31 -8.51 9.63
N ARG A 82 16.76 -8.14 10.80
CA ARG A 82 16.79 -6.76 11.31
C ARG A 82 18.19 -6.27 11.72
N GLN A 83 19.13 -7.19 11.97
CA GLN A 83 20.52 -6.88 12.31
C GLN A 83 21.41 -6.70 11.07
N LEU A 84 20.91 -7.04 9.87
CA LEU A 84 21.64 -6.85 8.62
C LEU A 84 21.73 -5.36 8.24
N GLU A 85 22.66 -5.03 7.35
CA GLU A 85 22.89 -3.65 6.93
C GLU A 85 21.64 -3.04 6.28
N SER A 86 21.28 -1.82 6.71
CA SER A 86 20.14 -1.05 6.21
C SER A 86 20.61 0.32 5.69
N PRO A 87 19.98 0.90 4.65
CA PRO A 87 18.85 0.38 3.88
C PRO A 87 19.26 -0.77 2.94
N ALA A 88 18.40 -1.79 2.85
CA ALA A 88 18.57 -2.93 1.95
C ALA A 88 17.22 -3.45 1.47
N ARG A 89 17.19 -4.02 0.27
CA ARG A 89 16.03 -4.78 -0.20
C ARG A 89 16.27 -6.27 -0.08
N PHE A 90 15.20 -6.96 0.27
CA PHE A 90 15.11 -8.38 0.45
C PHE A 90 14.29 -8.98 -0.67
N LEU A 91 14.69 -10.15 -1.16
CA LEU A 91 13.90 -10.96 -2.07
C LEU A 91 13.52 -12.24 -1.34
N ALA A 92 12.27 -12.36 -0.91
CA ALA A 92 11.75 -13.61 -0.38
C ALA A 92 11.23 -14.47 -1.52
N LEU A 93 11.93 -15.55 -1.87
CA LEU A 93 11.48 -16.41 -2.97
C LEU A 93 10.14 -17.06 -2.63
N THR A 94 9.25 -17.09 -3.63
CA THR A 94 7.94 -17.75 -3.56
C THR A 94 7.89 -18.88 -4.59
N PRO A 95 8.41 -20.08 -4.27
CA PRO A 95 8.40 -21.22 -5.19
C PRO A 95 7.01 -21.59 -5.71
N GLU A 96 5.98 -21.41 -4.89
CA GLU A 96 4.62 -21.77 -5.28
C GLU A 96 3.56 -20.86 -4.64
N TRP A 97 2.75 -20.21 -5.49
CA TRP A 97 1.59 -19.44 -5.06
C TRP A 97 0.28 -20.04 -5.58
N ARG A 98 -0.60 -20.42 -4.65
CA ARG A 98 -1.88 -21.07 -4.96
C ARG A 98 -2.96 -20.69 -3.96
N LEU A 99 -4.21 -20.69 -4.43
CA LEU A 99 -5.39 -20.41 -3.61
C LEU A 99 -6.14 -21.68 -3.17
N ASP A 100 -5.91 -22.81 -3.84
CA ASP A 100 -6.55 -24.11 -3.57
C ASP A 100 -5.81 -24.95 -2.52
N ARG A 101 -4.56 -24.60 -2.22
CA ARG A 101 -3.74 -25.20 -1.17
C ARG A 101 -2.85 -24.16 -0.49
N HIS A 102 -2.25 -24.54 0.63
CA HIS A 102 -1.34 -23.66 1.35
C HIS A 102 -0.17 -23.25 0.43
N PRO A 103 0.09 -21.94 0.25
CA PRO A 103 1.18 -21.46 -0.59
C PRO A 103 2.55 -21.79 0.03
N VAL A 104 3.58 -21.91 -0.81
CA VAL A 104 4.97 -22.10 -0.39
C VAL A 104 5.72 -20.80 -0.66
N SER A 105 5.91 -20.00 0.39
CA SER A 105 6.67 -18.75 0.36
C SER A 105 7.47 -18.59 1.63
N VAL A 106 8.62 -17.91 1.56
CA VAL A 106 9.37 -17.51 2.76
C VAL A 106 8.65 -16.39 3.52
N LEU A 107 8.27 -15.33 2.81
CA LEU A 107 7.42 -14.26 3.31
C LEU A 107 6.21 -14.15 2.37
N PRO A 108 4.98 -14.42 2.84
CA PRO A 108 3.80 -14.20 2.02
C PRO A 108 3.61 -12.69 1.74
N PRO A 109 2.80 -12.32 0.73
CA PRO A 109 2.55 -10.92 0.37
C PRO A 109 2.20 -10.06 1.60
N ASN A 110 2.77 -8.86 1.66
CA ASN A 110 2.68 -7.88 2.77
C ASN A 110 3.41 -8.26 4.07
N ALA A 111 3.89 -9.50 4.26
CA ALA A 111 4.58 -9.88 5.49
C ALA A 111 5.91 -9.13 5.67
N ALA A 112 6.66 -8.92 4.59
CA ALA A 112 7.87 -8.12 4.61
C ALA A 112 7.60 -6.68 5.09
N THR A 113 6.57 -6.02 4.54
CA THR A 113 6.12 -4.69 4.97
C THR A 113 5.73 -4.66 6.45
N ALA A 114 4.97 -5.65 6.91
CA ALA A 114 4.58 -5.77 8.32
C ALA A 114 5.81 -5.96 9.25
N CYS A 115 6.88 -6.56 8.74
CA CYS A 115 8.14 -6.75 9.45
C CYS A 115 9.13 -5.57 9.30
N GLY A 116 8.79 -4.54 8.52
CA GLY A 116 9.66 -3.40 8.24
C GLY A 116 10.80 -3.69 7.25
N LEU A 117 10.66 -4.72 6.42
CA LEU A 117 11.63 -5.10 5.39
C LEU A 117 11.18 -4.56 4.02
N ASP A 118 12.08 -3.90 3.29
CA ASP A 118 11.81 -3.48 1.91
C ASP A 118 11.91 -4.71 0.99
N ASP A 119 10.78 -5.15 0.43
CA ASP A 119 10.69 -6.32 -0.45
C ASP A 119 10.84 -5.94 -1.92
N VAL A 120 11.48 -6.82 -2.70
CA VAL A 120 11.52 -6.76 -4.16
C VAL A 120 10.22 -7.31 -4.77
N ASN A 121 9.60 -8.30 -4.12
CA ASN A 121 8.26 -8.72 -4.49
C ASN A 121 7.26 -7.58 -4.24
N GLY A 122 6.04 -7.74 -4.75
CA GLY A 122 5.02 -6.72 -4.62
C GLY A 122 3.61 -7.26 -4.54
N TYR A 123 2.76 -6.48 -3.89
CA TYR A 123 1.31 -6.60 -3.96
C TYR A 123 0.75 -5.19 -4.15
N ASP A 124 0.32 -4.88 -5.37
CA ASP A 124 -0.30 -3.60 -5.69
C ASP A 124 -1.28 -3.76 -6.86
N SER A 125 -2.51 -3.28 -6.72
CA SER A 125 -3.50 -3.28 -7.80
C SER A 125 -3.28 -2.14 -8.81
N LEU A 126 -2.36 -1.21 -8.52
CA LEU A 126 -2.14 0.02 -9.28
C LEU A 126 -0.72 0.15 -9.85
N TYR A 127 0.09 -0.92 -9.86
CA TYR A 127 1.40 -0.81 -10.53
C TYR A 127 1.25 -0.49 -12.02
N THR A 128 2.25 0.19 -12.58
CA THR A 128 2.22 0.55 -14.01
C THR A 128 2.57 -0.64 -14.89
N LEU A 129 2.03 -0.66 -16.13
CA LEU A 129 2.41 -1.66 -17.14
C LEU A 129 3.94 -1.69 -17.35
N ARG A 130 4.59 -0.52 -17.32
CA ARG A 130 6.04 -0.34 -17.42
C ARG A 130 6.80 -1.08 -16.30
N TYR A 131 6.35 -0.97 -15.05
CA TYR A 131 6.93 -1.71 -13.93
C TYR A 131 6.71 -3.21 -14.07
N LYS A 132 5.50 -3.61 -14.47
CA LYS A 132 5.17 -5.02 -14.67
C LYS A 132 6.00 -5.68 -15.77
N SER A 133 6.07 -5.04 -16.94
CA SER A 133 6.86 -5.53 -18.08
C SER A 133 8.35 -5.61 -17.75
N PHE A 134 8.87 -4.66 -16.97
CA PHE A 134 10.25 -4.68 -16.50
C PHE A 134 10.54 -5.92 -15.64
N LEU A 135 9.72 -6.17 -14.62
CA LEU A 135 9.92 -7.31 -13.72
C LEU A 135 9.70 -8.66 -14.42
N ASN A 136 8.73 -8.75 -15.35
CA ASN A 136 8.53 -9.96 -16.14
C ASN A 136 9.74 -10.27 -17.03
N ARG A 137 10.39 -9.25 -17.60
CA ARG A 137 11.65 -9.46 -18.33
C ARG A 137 12.75 -9.94 -17.39
N LEU A 138 12.90 -9.31 -16.22
CA LEU A 138 13.93 -9.73 -15.25
C LEU A 138 13.69 -11.15 -14.68
N ALA A 139 12.45 -11.61 -14.68
CA ALA A 139 12.12 -12.98 -14.28
C ALA A 139 12.22 -13.96 -15.46
N GLY A 140 12.32 -13.48 -16.70
CA GLY A 140 12.17 -14.28 -17.91
C GLY A 140 10.76 -14.85 -18.14
N LYS A 141 9.76 -14.43 -17.36
CA LYS A 141 8.39 -14.96 -17.38
C LYS A 141 7.37 -14.04 -16.70
N GLU A 142 6.10 -14.42 -16.74
CA GLU A 142 5.05 -13.76 -15.97
C GLU A 142 5.29 -13.92 -14.45
N THR A 143 5.43 -12.81 -13.73
CA THR A 143 5.63 -12.75 -12.27
C THR A 143 4.32 -12.71 -11.49
N SER A 144 3.19 -12.46 -12.15
CA SER A 144 1.86 -12.49 -11.51
C SER A 144 1.34 -13.91 -11.55
N PRO A 145 0.98 -14.52 -10.41
CA PRO A 145 0.26 -15.78 -10.41
C PRO A 145 -1.07 -15.63 -11.16
N PRO A 146 -1.52 -16.64 -11.93
CA PRO A 146 -2.81 -16.58 -12.63
C PRO A 146 -4.00 -16.34 -11.71
N ALA A 147 -3.92 -16.82 -10.46
CA ALA A 147 -4.95 -16.66 -9.45
C ALA A 147 -5.02 -15.23 -8.86
N ASN A 148 -3.92 -14.47 -8.92
CA ASN A 148 -3.80 -13.16 -8.30
C ASN A 148 -2.98 -12.23 -9.20
N GLY A 149 -3.68 -11.62 -10.15
CA GLY A 149 -3.06 -10.79 -11.18
C GLY A 149 -2.31 -9.56 -10.65
N ASN A 150 -2.58 -9.11 -9.42
CA ASN A 150 -2.01 -7.91 -8.78
C ASN A 150 -0.83 -8.19 -7.83
N LEU A 151 -0.26 -9.40 -7.88
CA LEU A 151 0.97 -9.75 -7.18
C LEU A 151 2.16 -9.73 -8.15
N VAL A 152 3.34 -9.48 -7.63
CA VAL A 152 4.62 -9.71 -8.31
C VAL A 152 5.43 -10.61 -7.40
N LEU A 153 5.64 -11.85 -7.82
CA LEU A 153 6.34 -12.87 -7.05
C LEU A 153 7.48 -13.46 -7.89
N PHE A 154 8.68 -13.45 -7.34
CA PHE A 154 9.83 -14.14 -7.89
C PHE A 154 9.98 -15.51 -7.22
N ASP A 155 10.14 -16.55 -8.02
CA ASP A 155 10.39 -17.92 -7.55
C ASP A 155 11.86 -18.35 -7.73
N ALA A 156 12.67 -17.54 -8.41
CA ALA A 156 14.09 -17.76 -8.62
C ALA A 156 14.87 -16.44 -8.58
N PHE A 157 16.15 -16.54 -8.22
CA PHE A 157 17.11 -15.43 -8.28
C PHE A 157 17.96 -15.51 -9.55
N GLN A 158 18.23 -14.36 -10.18
CA GLN A 158 19.10 -14.27 -11.37
C GLN A 158 20.21 -13.23 -11.18
N ALA A 159 21.47 -13.68 -11.13
CA ALA A 159 22.61 -12.81 -10.75
C ALA A 159 22.84 -11.62 -11.71
N ALA A 160 22.58 -11.77 -13.01
CA ALA A 160 22.85 -10.73 -14.00
C ALA A 160 21.89 -9.52 -13.92
N GLU A 161 20.69 -9.74 -13.38
CA GLU A 161 19.56 -8.81 -13.55
C GLU A 161 19.11 -8.17 -12.24
N PHE A 162 19.30 -8.87 -11.12
CA PHE A 162 18.88 -8.43 -9.79
C PHE A 162 19.68 -7.30 -9.15
N PRO A 163 20.93 -6.97 -9.57
CA PRO A 163 21.57 -5.75 -9.11
C PRO A 163 20.73 -4.49 -9.33
N LEU A 164 19.99 -4.40 -10.44
CA LEU A 164 19.12 -3.26 -10.77
C LEU A 164 17.89 -3.13 -9.86
N LEU A 165 17.57 -4.17 -9.08
CA LEU A 165 16.49 -4.13 -8.10
C LEU A 165 16.95 -3.64 -6.73
N ALA A 166 18.23 -3.27 -6.57
CA ALA A 166 18.87 -2.99 -5.28
C ALA A 166 18.72 -4.14 -4.27
N CYS A 167 18.59 -5.37 -4.76
CA CYS A 167 18.40 -6.56 -3.95
C CYS A 167 19.71 -6.92 -3.27
N ARG A 168 19.77 -6.77 -1.95
CA ARG A 168 20.97 -7.02 -1.14
C ARG A 168 20.95 -8.39 -0.47
N TYR A 169 19.75 -8.89 -0.18
CA TYR A 169 19.57 -10.19 0.48
C TYR A 169 18.49 -11.02 -0.23
N VAL A 170 18.75 -12.31 -0.37
CA VAL A 170 17.79 -13.28 -0.92
C VAL A 170 17.48 -14.32 0.14
N LEU A 171 16.20 -14.59 0.35
CA LEU A 171 15.72 -15.60 1.29
C LEU A 171 15.12 -16.76 0.51
N SER A 172 15.47 -17.98 0.88
CA SER A 172 15.02 -19.20 0.20
C SER A 172 14.76 -20.34 1.18
N LEU A 173 13.79 -21.20 0.85
CA LEU A 173 13.55 -22.45 1.56
C LEU A 173 14.50 -23.56 1.10
N ALA A 174 14.92 -23.53 -0.16
CA ALA A 174 15.86 -24.48 -0.76
C ALA A 174 17.26 -23.87 -0.93
N PRO A 175 18.33 -24.68 -0.93
CA PRO A 175 19.67 -24.20 -1.28
C PRO A 175 19.68 -23.52 -2.65
N LEU A 176 20.22 -22.30 -2.71
CA LEU A 176 20.48 -21.61 -3.96
C LEU A 176 21.92 -21.90 -4.42
N THR A 177 22.07 -22.05 -5.73
CA THR A 177 23.38 -22.16 -6.40
C THR A 177 23.48 -21.03 -7.42
N GLY A 178 24.65 -20.44 -7.55
CA GLY A 178 24.88 -19.34 -8.49
C GLY A 178 26.00 -18.42 -8.03
N ASP A 179 26.68 -17.81 -9.00
CA ASP A 179 27.70 -16.82 -8.74
C ASP A 179 27.10 -15.59 -8.05
N GLY A 180 27.88 -14.99 -7.14
CA GLY A 180 27.48 -13.75 -6.47
C GLY A 180 26.53 -13.92 -5.28
N LEU A 181 26.20 -15.14 -4.85
CA LEU A 181 25.50 -15.40 -3.60
C LEU A 181 26.48 -15.86 -2.51
N GLU A 182 26.32 -15.32 -1.31
CA GLU A 182 27.06 -15.73 -0.12
C GLU A 182 26.07 -16.10 0.99
N LEU A 183 26.06 -17.37 1.41
CA LEU A 183 25.19 -17.83 2.48
C LEU A 183 25.63 -17.19 3.80
N LEU A 184 24.74 -16.42 4.42
CA LEU A 184 24.99 -15.78 5.72
C LEU A 184 24.59 -16.71 6.88
N PHE A 185 23.42 -17.33 6.77
CA PHE A 185 22.90 -18.27 7.77
C PHE A 185 21.74 -19.12 7.25
N ASP A 186 21.46 -20.22 7.97
CA ASP A 186 20.38 -21.15 7.72
C ASP A 186 19.71 -21.53 9.05
N ASP A 187 18.52 -20.98 9.29
CA ASP A 187 17.66 -21.29 10.45
C ASP A 187 16.36 -21.97 9.98
N GLY A 188 16.45 -22.80 8.93
CA GLY A 188 15.29 -23.35 8.18
C GLY A 188 14.88 -22.46 6.99
N VAL A 189 15.22 -21.18 7.04
CA VAL A 189 15.25 -20.26 5.91
C VAL A 189 16.71 -19.89 5.65
N LYS A 190 17.17 -20.06 4.42
CA LYS A 190 18.52 -19.71 3.98
C LYS A 190 18.54 -18.26 3.54
N VAL A 191 19.46 -17.49 4.11
CA VAL A 191 19.62 -16.06 3.80
C VAL A 191 20.96 -15.86 3.14
N TYR A 192 20.94 -15.29 1.94
CA TYR A 192 22.12 -15.03 1.13
C TYR A 192 22.35 -13.53 0.96
N ALA A 193 23.59 -13.08 1.06
CA ALA A 193 24.01 -11.76 0.57
C ALA A 193 24.24 -11.81 -0.95
N VAL A 194 23.81 -10.76 -1.64
CA VAL A 194 23.99 -10.60 -3.09
C VAL A 194 25.19 -9.68 -3.37
N ARG A 195 26.19 -10.21 -4.07
CA ARG A 195 27.36 -9.44 -4.51
C ARG A 195 27.00 -8.55 -5.68
N GLY A 196 27.49 -7.30 -5.65
CA GLY A 196 27.30 -6.34 -6.74
C GLY A 196 25.90 -5.70 -6.80
N ALA A 197 25.08 -5.85 -5.76
CA ALA A 197 23.80 -5.15 -5.65
C ALA A 197 23.98 -3.63 -5.81
N TYR A 198 23.13 -2.98 -6.62
CA TYR A 198 23.22 -1.53 -6.76
C TYR A 198 22.75 -0.86 -5.47
N PRO A 199 23.34 0.30 -5.11
CA PRO A 199 22.76 1.13 -4.06
C PRO A 199 21.35 1.57 -4.48
N ARG A 200 20.42 1.65 -3.52
CA ARG A 200 19.02 2.06 -3.79
C ARG A 200 18.94 3.43 -4.48
N ALA A 201 19.87 4.34 -4.17
CA ALA A 201 20.01 5.61 -4.86
C ALA A 201 21.48 5.93 -5.18
N TYR A 202 21.71 6.50 -6.35
CA TYR A 202 23.04 6.92 -6.83
C TYR A 202 22.95 7.99 -7.92
N VAL A 203 24.03 8.72 -8.12
CA VAL A 203 24.19 9.66 -9.23
C VAL A 203 25.02 9.00 -10.33
N ALA A 204 24.40 8.83 -11.51
CA ALA A 204 25.12 8.49 -12.74
C ALA A 204 25.61 9.79 -13.40
N ALA A 205 26.88 9.84 -13.79
CA ALA A 205 27.49 11.06 -14.33
C ALA A 205 26.85 11.47 -15.67
N ALA A 206 26.87 12.77 -15.96
CA ALA A 206 26.32 13.30 -17.20
C ALA A 206 27.02 12.72 -18.44
N GLY A 207 26.24 12.18 -19.38
CA GLY A 207 26.76 11.60 -20.62
C GLY A 207 27.19 10.13 -20.52
N GLU A 208 27.13 9.54 -19.32
CA GLU A 208 27.43 8.12 -19.11
C GLU A 208 26.17 7.24 -19.14
N ALA A 209 26.38 5.93 -19.28
CA ALA A 209 25.32 4.96 -19.01
C ALA A 209 24.83 5.12 -17.57
N LEU A 210 23.55 4.83 -17.31
CA LEU A 210 22.91 4.97 -16.00
C LEU A 210 23.37 3.91 -14.99
N ARG A 211 24.64 3.52 -14.99
CA ARG A 211 25.23 2.61 -14.03
C ARG A 211 25.49 3.34 -12.70
N PRO A 212 25.63 2.61 -11.57
CA PRO A 212 25.99 3.20 -10.31
C PRO A 212 27.32 3.95 -10.40
N GLY A 213 27.23 5.27 -10.33
CA GLY A 213 28.38 6.15 -10.11
C GLY A 213 28.57 6.33 -8.61
N ARG A 214 28.25 7.53 -8.11
CA ARG A 214 28.36 7.85 -6.67
C ARG A 214 27.08 7.45 -5.94
N PRO A 215 27.13 6.55 -4.93
CA PRO A 215 25.98 6.26 -4.08
C PRO A 215 25.48 7.51 -3.36
N ALA A 216 24.18 7.53 -3.00
CA ALA A 216 23.67 8.54 -2.09
C ALA A 216 24.29 8.40 -0.69
N ALA A 217 24.46 9.52 0.01
CA ALA A 217 24.98 9.53 1.39
C ALA A 217 23.97 8.91 2.36
N ALA A 218 22.69 9.28 2.20
CA ALA A 218 21.60 8.75 3.00
C ALA A 218 20.28 8.79 2.23
N ILE A 219 19.35 7.91 2.62
CA ILE A 219 17.98 7.87 2.10
C ILE A 219 17.03 7.84 3.30
N HIS A 220 16.04 8.73 3.29
CA HIS A 220 15.03 8.81 4.32
C HIS A 220 13.63 8.76 3.70
N SER A 221 12.77 7.89 4.24
CA SER A 221 11.40 7.70 3.75
C SER A 221 10.39 8.04 4.88
N PRO A 222 10.23 9.33 5.24
CA PRO A 222 9.35 9.73 6.35
C PRO A 222 7.87 9.44 6.10
N ALA A 223 7.46 9.20 4.85
CA ALA A 223 6.13 8.77 4.48
C ALA A 223 6.16 7.99 3.16
N PRO A 224 5.14 7.16 2.85
CA PRO A 224 5.05 6.47 1.55
C PRO A 224 5.04 7.44 0.35
N THR A 225 4.58 8.68 0.57
CA THR A 225 4.47 9.73 -0.45
C THR A 225 5.65 10.71 -0.45
N ARG A 226 6.70 10.47 0.34
CA ARG A 226 7.87 11.36 0.44
C ARG A 226 9.17 10.58 0.69
N VAL A 227 10.15 10.79 -0.17
CA VAL A 227 11.51 10.24 -0.02
C VAL A 227 12.52 11.35 -0.16
N THR A 228 13.49 11.42 0.76
CA THR A 228 14.59 12.37 0.74
C THR A 228 15.89 11.61 0.51
N VAL A 229 16.72 12.12 -0.40
CA VAL A 229 18.02 11.56 -0.74
C VAL A 229 19.07 12.63 -0.50
N ASP A 230 20.00 12.34 0.40
CA ASP A 230 21.13 13.22 0.70
C ASP A 230 22.33 12.81 -0.16
N LEU A 231 23.00 13.81 -0.73
CA LEU A 231 24.09 13.67 -1.67
C LEU A 231 25.33 14.38 -1.11
N GLU A 232 26.51 13.80 -1.32
CA GLU A 232 27.78 14.44 -0.96
C GLU A 232 28.26 15.47 -2.01
N GLY A 233 27.46 15.76 -3.04
CA GLY A 233 27.82 16.60 -4.18
C GLY A 233 28.91 15.99 -5.08
N GLY A 234 29.68 16.83 -5.76
CA GLY A 234 30.87 16.46 -6.55
C GLY A 234 30.62 15.98 -7.98
N THR A 235 29.42 15.49 -8.30
CA THR A 235 29.11 14.94 -9.63
C THR A 235 27.78 15.48 -10.14
N ALA A 236 27.80 16.16 -11.30
CA ALA A 236 26.57 16.50 -12.02
C ALA A 236 26.10 15.30 -12.85
N GLY A 237 24.79 15.10 -12.93
CA GLY A 237 24.26 13.97 -13.68
C GLY A 237 22.80 13.67 -13.39
N THR A 238 22.46 12.39 -13.45
CA THR A 238 21.10 11.89 -13.16
C THR A 238 21.11 11.16 -11.84
N LEU A 239 20.37 11.68 -10.87
CA LEU A 239 20.03 10.91 -9.68
C LEU A 239 19.06 9.80 -10.09
N VAL A 240 19.45 8.57 -9.83
CA VAL A 240 18.63 7.38 -9.99
C VAL A 240 18.20 6.92 -8.60
N LEU A 241 16.89 6.76 -8.41
CA LEU A 241 16.31 6.15 -7.22
C LEU A 241 15.54 4.92 -7.69
N LEU A 242 16.00 3.73 -7.31
CA LEU A 242 15.48 2.44 -7.77
C LEU A 242 14.07 2.11 -7.21
N ASP A 243 13.30 3.10 -6.81
CA ASP A 243 11.86 2.99 -6.53
C ASP A 243 11.06 3.23 -7.81
N SER A 244 9.88 2.61 -7.94
CA SER A 244 9.05 2.71 -9.13
C SER A 244 8.60 4.16 -9.41
N PHE A 245 8.56 4.52 -10.70
CA PHE A 245 7.98 5.76 -11.18
C PHE A 245 6.46 5.62 -11.34
N TYR A 246 5.75 6.69 -10.97
CA TYR A 246 4.30 6.82 -11.15
C TYR A 246 3.93 8.27 -11.51
N PRO A 247 2.94 8.51 -12.40
CA PRO A 247 2.48 9.87 -12.70
C PRO A 247 2.02 10.63 -11.45
N GLY A 248 2.62 11.79 -11.18
CA GLY A 248 2.32 12.60 -9.99
C GLY A 248 3.48 12.75 -9.01
N TRP A 249 4.56 11.98 -9.18
CA TRP A 249 5.82 12.25 -8.49
C TRP A 249 6.44 13.57 -8.98
N GLN A 250 6.88 14.39 -8.03
CA GLN A 250 7.62 15.62 -8.25
C GLN A 250 8.90 15.57 -7.41
N ALA A 251 9.90 16.38 -7.77
CA ALA A 251 11.12 16.48 -7.00
C ALA A 251 11.53 17.94 -6.77
N ARG A 252 12.32 18.15 -5.71
CA ARG A 252 13.07 19.40 -5.48
C ARG A 252 14.53 19.05 -5.24
N VAL A 253 15.43 19.78 -5.88
CA VAL A 253 16.87 19.75 -5.60
C VAL A 253 17.18 21.03 -4.83
N ASP A 254 17.61 20.89 -3.57
CA ASP A 254 17.89 22.02 -2.67
C ASP A 254 16.76 23.06 -2.65
N GLY A 255 15.51 22.57 -2.59
CA GLY A 255 14.29 23.39 -2.57
C GLY A 255 13.75 23.82 -3.94
N VAL A 256 14.54 23.74 -5.00
CA VAL A 256 14.14 24.14 -6.36
C VAL A 256 13.45 22.98 -7.08
N LYS A 257 12.23 23.20 -7.59
CA LYS A 257 11.48 22.16 -8.31
C LYS A 257 12.24 21.66 -9.54
N THR A 258 12.24 20.35 -9.71
CA THR A 258 12.79 19.66 -10.89
C THR A 258 11.82 18.60 -11.40
N ALA A 259 11.94 18.26 -12.67
CA ALA A 259 11.16 17.20 -13.27
C ALA A 259 11.64 15.83 -12.78
N VAL A 260 10.69 14.93 -12.51
CA VAL A 260 10.96 13.51 -12.27
C VAL A 260 10.67 12.78 -13.57
N SER A 261 11.58 11.91 -13.99
CA SER A 261 11.43 11.10 -15.20
C SER A 261 11.66 9.62 -14.88
N PRO A 262 11.07 8.71 -15.67
CA PRO A 262 11.44 7.31 -15.64
C PRO A 262 12.92 7.13 -16.01
N VAL A 263 13.62 6.26 -15.29
CA VAL A 263 15.02 5.86 -15.47
C VAL A 263 15.07 4.33 -15.42
N HIS A 264 15.97 3.70 -16.19
CA HIS A 264 16.00 2.23 -16.35
C HIS A 264 14.61 1.67 -16.65
N GLU A 265 13.94 2.32 -17.60
CA GLU A 265 12.57 2.06 -17.99
C GLU A 265 11.52 2.36 -16.92
N THR A 266 11.66 1.96 -15.66
CA THR A 266 10.57 2.00 -14.67
C THR A 266 10.86 2.76 -13.38
N PHE A 267 12.12 2.91 -13.01
CA PHE A 267 12.49 3.62 -11.78
C PHE A 267 12.37 5.11 -11.93
N ARG A 268 12.45 5.87 -10.84
CA ARG A 268 12.37 7.33 -10.88
C ARG A 268 13.74 7.97 -10.75
N GLY A 269 13.90 9.12 -11.40
CA GLY A 269 15.09 9.92 -11.26
C GLY A 269 14.91 11.33 -11.77
N GLY A 270 15.97 12.11 -11.66
CA GLY A 270 15.97 13.52 -12.07
C GLY A 270 17.38 14.06 -12.20
N ARG A 271 17.53 15.14 -12.96
CA ARG A 271 18.83 15.81 -13.12
C ARG A 271 19.23 16.50 -11.81
N VAL A 272 20.50 16.35 -11.45
CA VAL A 272 21.14 16.99 -10.31
C VAL A 272 22.42 17.67 -10.75
N GLY A 273 22.69 18.87 -10.20
CA GLY A 273 23.95 19.57 -10.43
C GLY A 273 25.07 19.04 -9.52
N ALA A 274 26.33 19.37 -9.84
CA ALA A 274 27.48 18.92 -9.05
C ALA A 274 27.51 19.45 -7.61
N ARG A 275 26.72 20.48 -7.30
CA ARG A 275 26.60 21.06 -5.95
C ARG A 275 25.32 20.63 -5.23
N ALA A 276 24.53 19.71 -5.81
CA ALA A 276 23.29 19.26 -5.19
C ALA A 276 23.60 18.56 -3.87
N GLY A 277 22.97 19.03 -2.78
CA GLY A 277 23.12 18.46 -1.45
C GLY A 277 21.96 17.54 -1.07
N ARG A 278 20.73 17.89 -1.47
CA ARG A 278 19.52 17.15 -1.10
C ARG A 278 18.51 17.12 -2.24
N VAL A 279 17.93 15.94 -2.46
CA VAL A 279 16.79 15.76 -3.37
C VAL A 279 15.59 15.23 -2.61
N GLU A 280 14.49 15.98 -2.67
CA GLU A 280 13.20 15.58 -2.09
C GLU A 280 12.24 15.13 -3.18
N PHE A 281 11.85 13.86 -3.18
CA PHE A 281 10.74 13.34 -3.96
C PHE A 281 9.46 13.41 -3.15
N TYR A 282 8.38 13.93 -3.74
CA TYR A 282 7.06 13.96 -3.12
C TYR A 282 5.96 13.67 -4.13
N TYR A 283 4.96 12.91 -3.69
CA TYR A 283 3.84 12.50 -4.53
C TYR A 283 2.67 13.48 -4.40
N ARG A 284 2.27 14.11 -5.51
CA ARG A 284 1.15 15.05 -5.56
C ARG A 284 0.37 14.87 -6.87
N PRO A 285 -0.50 13.85 -6.96
CA PRO A 285 -1.27 13.56 -8.16
C PRO A 285 -2.34 14.63 -8.41
N GLY A 286 -2.51 15.05 -9.66
CA GLY A 286 -3.52 16.05 -10.04
C GLY A 286 -4.96 15.57 -9.78
N ALA A 287 -5.21 14.26 -9.97
CA ALA A 287 -6.52 13.65 -9.76
C ALA A 287 -7.04 13.79 -8.33
N PHE A 288 -6.16 13.76 -7.33
CA PHE A 288 -6.55 13.98 -5.93
C PHE A 288 -7.11 15.39 -5.71
N GLY A 289 -6.47 16.40 -6.31
CA GLY A 289 -6.95 17.78 -6.25
C GLY A 289 -8.33 17.94 -6.88
N LEU A 290 -8.54 17.35 -8.06
CA LEU A 290 -9.84 17.36 -8.73
C LEU A 290 -10.92 16.66 -7.89
N GLY A 291 -10.63 15.46 -7.38
CA GLY A 291 -11.55 14.71 -6.53
C GLY A 291 -11.94 15.49 -5.26
N LEU A 292 -11.00 16.21 -4.65
CA LEU A 292 -11.27 17.07 -3.50
C LEU A 292 -12.23 18.21 -3.86
N TYR A 293 -12.00 18.93 -4.97
CA TYR A 293 -12.89 20.01 -5.40
C TYR A 293 -14.30 19.52 -5.72
N LEU A 294 -14.42 18.38 -6.42
CA LEU A 294 -15.72 17.78 -6.71
C LEU A 294 -16.45 17.33 -5.43
N GLY A 295 -15.72 16.75 -4.47
CA GLY A 295 -16.26 16.38 -3.17
C GLY A 295 -16.76 17.58 -2.37
N LEU A 296 -15.99 18.67 -2.34
CA LEU A 296 -16.41 19.92 -1.69
C LEU A 296 -17.62 20.56 -2.37
N ALA A 297 -17.67 20.56 -3.70
CA ALA A 297 -18.82 21.06 -4.45
C ALA A 297 -20.09 20.23 -4.18
N ALA A 298 -19.96 18.90 -4.13
CA ALA A 298 -21.08 18.02 -3.77
C ALA A 298 -21.57 18.29 -2.34
N LEU A 299 -20.66 18.42 -1.38
CA LEU A 299 -20.99 18.74 0.01
C LEU A 299 -21.70 20.11 0.12
N ALA A 300 -21.19 21.12 -0.58
CA ALA A 300 -21.83 22.44 -0.64
C ALA A 300 -23.25 22.34 -1.21
N GLY A 301 -23.45 21.55 -2.27
CA GLY A 301 -24.78 21.28 -2.83
C GLY A 301 -25.74 20.66 -1.81
N VAL A 302 -25.29 19.65 -1.06
CA VAL A 302 -26.09 19.01 0.01
C VAL A 302 -26.46 20.03 1.09
N VAL A 303 -25.51 20.86 1.53
CA VAL A 303 -25.76 21.91 2.53
C VAL A 303 -26.75 22.95 2.00
N CYS A 304 -26.60 23.41 0.76
CA CYS A 304 -27.53 24.36 0.14
C CYS A 304 -28.96 23.82 0.09
N VAL A 305 -29.15 22.55 -0.28
CA VAL A 305 -30.47 21.90 -0.28
C VAL A 305 -31.04 21.81 1.14
N ALA A 306 -30.22 21.41 2.12
CA ALA A 306 -30.64 21.29 3.51
C ALA A 306 -31.05 22.65 4.12
N VAL A 307 -30.26 23.70 3.87
CA VAL A 307 -30.53 25.07 4.32
C VAL A 307 -31.77 25.64 3.62
N SER A 308 -31.90 25.46 2.31
CA SER A 308 -33.07 25.94 1.56
C SER A 308 -34.35 25.29 2.07
N GLY A 309 -34.32 23.98 2.36
CA GLY A 309 -35.43 23.26 2.98
C GLY A 309 -35.72 23.73 4.42
N TRP A 310 -34.73 24.18 5.17
CA TRP A 310 -34.91 24.74 6.50
C TRP A 310 -35.53 26.15 6.45
N VAL A 311 -34.98 27.05 5.62
CA VAL A 311 -35.47 28.43 5.44
C VAL A 311 -36.91 28.44 4.92
N ALA A 312 -37.25 27.58 3.96
CA ALA A 312 -38.61 27.45 3.44
C ALA A 312 -39.61 27.03 4.53
N ARG A 313 -39.19 26.24 5.52
CA ARG A 313 -40.03 25.80 6.65
C ARG A 313 -40.16 26.85 7.75
N THR A 314 -39.14 27.66 7.98
CA THR A 314 -39.18 28.75 8.99
C THR A 314 -39.87 30.01 8.46
N GLY A 315 -39.84 30.24 7.14
CA GLY A 315 -40.46 31.41 6.50
C GLY A 315 -41.98 31.34 6.38
N THR A 316 -42.56 30.14 6.30
CA THR A 316 -44.02 29.93 6.22
C THR A 316 -44.74 30.11 7.56
N GLY A 317 -44.03 30.07 8.70
CA GLY A 317 -44.61 30.30 10.03
C GLY A 317 -44.75 31.78 10.44
N ARG A 318 -44.34 32.73 9.59
CA ARG A 318 -44.38 34.19 9.87
C ARG A 318 -45.49 34.94 9.09
N ARG A 319 -46.34 34.23 8.36
CA ARG A 319 -47.43 34.81 7.53
C ARG A 319 -48.85 34.42 7.97
N ALA A 320 -49.04 33.95 9.21
CA ALA A 320 -50.36 33.75 9.81
C ALA A 320 -50.59 34.77 10.92
#